data_AF-A0A2X2T6L8-F1
#
_entry.id   AF-A0A2X2T6L8-F1
#
_cell.length_a   1.000
_cell.length_b   1.000
_cell.length_c   1.000
_cell.angle_alpha   90.00
_cell.angle_beta   90.00
_cell.angle_gamma   90.00
#
_symmetry.space_group_name_H-M   'P 1'
#
loop_
_entity.id
_entity.type
_entity.pdbx_description
1 polymer ?
#
loop_
_entity_poly.entity_id
_entity_poly.type
_entity_poly.pdbx_seq_one_letter_code
_entity_poly.pdbx_strand_id
1 'polypeptide(L)' 'MSTTDLKSYITHANDTFVQVSGYSLHELSGAAHNLVRHPDMPKAAFADMWFTLQQGEPWTGIVKNRRKKWRSLLGSR' A
#
# COMPACT_ATOMS: atom_id res chain seq x y z
N MET A 1 3.22 4.43 -8.78
CA MET A 1 2.29 5.32 -8.08
C MET A 1 0.96 4.61 -7.84
N SER A 2 0.32 4.90 -6.72
CA SER A 2 -1.06 4.50 -6.41
C SER A 2 -1.82 5.71 -5.88
N THR A 3 -3.12 5.79 -6.14
CA THR A 3 -4.03 6.82 -5.60
C THR A 3 -5.10 6.14 -4.75
N THR A 4 -5.52 6.79 -3.68
CA THR A 4 -6.59 6.29 -2.79
C THR A 4 -7.72 7.30 -2.67
N ASP A 5 -8.88 6.83 -2.22
CA ASP A 5 -9.93 7.69 -1.67
C ASP A 5 -9.59 8.17 -0.24
N LEU A 6 -10.51 8.94 0.35
CA LEU A 6 -10.40 9.46 1.72
C LEU A 6 -10.48 8.38 2.81
N LYS A 7 -10.88 7.15 2.44
CA LYS A 7 -10.95 5.98 3.32
C LYS A 7 -9.76 5.03 3.12
N SER A 8 -8.76 5.44 2.34
CA SER A 8 -7.56 4.67 1.98
C SER A 8 -7.81 3.42 1.13
N TYR A 9 -8.88 3.39 0.36
CA TYR A 9 -9.08 2.38 -0.68
C TYR A 9 -8.45 2.84 -1.99
N ILE A 10 -7.69 1.95 -2.62
CA ILE A 10 -6.99 2.24 -3.88
C ILE A 10 -8.01 2.44 -5.00
N THR A 11 -7.96 3.61 -5.63
CA THR A 11 -8.78 3.97 -6.80
C THR A 11 -8.02 3.83 -8.11
N HIS A 12 -6.69 3.91 -8.05
CA HIS A 12 -5.82 3.77 -9.21
C HIS A 12 -4.44 3.23 -8.82
N ALA A 13 -3.83 2.42 -9.68
CA ALA A 13 -2.45 1.99 -9.57
C ALA A 13 -1.82 1.93 -10.97
N ASN A 14 -0.62 2.47 -11.12
CA ASN A 14 0.11 2.42 -12.38
C ASN A 14 0.90 1.11 -12.54
N ASP A 15 1.33 0.81 -13.76
CA ASP A 15 2.02 -0.44 -14.12
C ASP A 15 3.25 -0.73 -13.25
N THR A 16 4.06 0.30 -12.97
CA THR A 16 5.23 0.16 -12.11
C THR A 16 4.85 -0.28 -10.70
N PHE A 17 3.77 0.28 -10.12
CA PHE A 17 3.31 -0.10 -8.79
C PHE A 17 2.76 -1.53 -8.78
N VAL A 18 2.00 -1.91 -9.80
CA VAL A 18 1.51 -3.29 -10.00
C VAL A 18 2.70 -4.27 -10.03
N GLN A 19 3.68 -4.01 -10.89
CA GLN A 19 4.85 -4.85 -11.07
C GLN A 19 5.69 -5.02 -9.79
N VAL A 20 6.01 -3.90 -9.12
CA VAL A 20 6.88 -3.91 -7.92
C VAL A 20 6.15 -4.48 -6.71
N SER A 21 4.85 -4.20 -6.55
CA SER A 21 4.05 -4.72 -5.42
C SER A 21 3.79 -6.22 -5.53
N GLY A 22 3.78 -6.78 -6.74
CA GLY A 22 3.50 -8.19 -6.98
C GLY A 22 2.02 -8.58 -6.90
N TYR A 23 1.14 -7.61 -6.74
CA TYR A 23 -0.31 -7.79 -6.84
C TYR A 23 -0.75 -7.47 -8.27
N SER A 24 -1.79 -8.14 -8.74
CA SER A 24 -2.45 -7.74 -9.98
C SER A 24 -3.24 -6.44 -9.78
N LEU A 25 -3.50 -5.70 -10.86
CA LEU A 25 -4.34 -4.51 -10.82
C LEU A 25 -5.73 -4.80 -10.24
N HIS A 26 -6.30 -5.96 -10.57
CA HIS A 26 -7.58 -6.41 -10.04
C HIS A 26 -7.57 -6.59 -8.51
N GLU A 27 -6.48 -7.14 -7.95
CA GLU A 27 -6.33 -7.28 -6.49
C GLU A 27 -6.09 -5.95 -5.78
N LEU A 28 -5.54 -4.96 -6.49
CA LEU A 28 -5.27 -3.63 -5.94
C LEU A 28 -6.51 -2.74 -6.01
N SER A 29 -7.28 -2.81 -7.07
CA SER A 29 -8.46 -1.95 -7.27
C SER A 29 -9.50 -2.17 -6.17
N GLY A 30 -9.82 -1.11 -5.43
CA GLY A 30 -10.76 -1.17 -4.31
C GLY A 30 -10.21 -1.85 -3.05
N ALA A 31 -8.94 -2.26 -3.03
CA ALA A 31 -8.32 -2.81 -1.82
C ALA A 31 -7.84 -1.69 -0.89
N ALA A 32 -7.82 -1.96 0.41
CA ALA A 32 -7.22 -1.06 1.38
C ALA A 32 -5.71 -0.93 1.11
N HIS A 33 -5.18 0.29 1.12
CA HIS A 33 -3.76 0.57 0.79
C HIS A 33 -2.78 -0.14 1.74
N ASN A 34 -3.22 -0.42 2.97
CA ASN A 34 -2.44 -1.18 3.95
C ASN A 34 -2.09 -2.62 3.50
N LEU A 35 -2.70 -3.14 2.43
CA LEU A 35 -2.36 -4.43 1.81
C LEU A 35 -0.86 -4.54 1.49
N VAL A 36 -0.29 -3.45 0.96
CA VAL A 36 1.14 -3.37 0.59
C VAL A 36 2.02 -2.87 1.73
N ARG A 37 1.47 -2.56 2.91
CA ARG A 37 2.27 -2.00 4.02
C ARG A 37 3.19 -3.06 4.63
N HIS A 38 4.44 -2.68 4.87
CA HIS A 38 5.36 -3.54 5.61
C HIS A 38 5.04 -3.54 7.12
N PRO A 39 5.08 -4.68 7.83
CA PRO A 39 4.83 -4.74 9.27
C PRO A 39 5.78 -3.88 10.10
N ASP A 40 7.05 -3.74 9.68
CA ASP A 40 8.03 -2.85 10.32
C ASP A 40 7.68 -1.35 10.24
N MET A 41 6.67 -0.95 9.47
CA MET A 41 6.33 0.47 9.40
C MET A 41 5.81 0.98 10.74
N PRO A 42 6.43 2.02 11.33
CA PRO A 42 5.97 2.58 12.59
C PRO A 42 4.54 3.10 12.46
N LYS A 43 3.69 2.79 13.44
CA LYS A 43 2.31 3.34 13.50
C LYS A 43 2.32 4.88 13.55
N ALA A 44 3.35 5.46 14.16
CA ALA A 44 3.53 6.91 14.29
C ALA A 44 3.60 7.62 12.93
N ALA A 45 4.20 7.03 11.89
CA ALA A 45 4.27 7.64 10.57
C ALA A 45 2.88 7.83 9.94
N PHE A 46 1.94 6.90 10.18
CA PHE A 46 0.57 7.03 9.70
C PHE A 46 -0.28 7.94 10.59
N ALA A 47 0.01 7.99 11.89
CA ALA A 47 -0.64 8.95 12.78
C ALA A 47 -0.30 10.39 12.36
N ASP A 48 0.98 10.65 12.06
CA ASP A 48 1.46 11.92 11.52
C ASP A 48 0.79 12.25 10.17
N MET A 49 0.79 11.31 9.22
CA MET A 49 0.09 11.47 7.95
C MET A 49 -1.38 11.88 8.11
N TRP A 50 -2.13 11.17 8.96
CA TRP A 50 -3.55 11.48 9.16
C TRP A 50 -3.78 12.80 9.88
N PHE A 51 -2.94 13.12 10.85
CA PHE A 51 -2.98 14.41 11.52
C PHE A 51 -2.81 15.54 10.50
N THR A 52 -1.79 15.48 9.64
CA THR A 52 -1.53 16.48 8.59
C THR A 52 -2.68 16.58 7.58
N LEU A 53 -3.15 15.45 7.04
CA LEU A 53 -4.23 15.43 6.04
C LEU A 53 -5.56 15.97 6.59
N GLN A 54 -5.86 15.74 7.88
CA GLN A 54 -7.07 16.27 8.52
C GLN A 54 -7.03 17.80 8.71
N GLN A 55 -5.85 18.40 8.70
CA GLN A 55 -5.71 19.87 8.68
C GLN A 55 -5.85 20.45 7.26
N GLY A 56 -6.01 19.61 6.22
CA GLY A 56 -6.03 20.04 4.83
C GLY A 56 -4.65 20.26 4.22
N GLU A 57 -3.59 19.85 4.91
CA GLU A 57 -2.20 20.03 4.48
C GLU A 57 -1.67 18.80 3.74
N PRO A 58 -0.77 18.96 2.75
CA PRO A 58 -0.13 17.85 2.09
C PRO A 58 0.89 17.18 3.03
N TRP A 59 0.91 15.85 3.04
CA TRP A 59 1.89 15.09 3.80
C TRP A 59 2.93 14.45 2.87
N THR A 60 4.19 14.45 3.29
CA THR A 60 5.28 13.72 2.61
C THR A 60 6.10 12.96 3.63
N GLY A 61 6.34 11.68 3.37
CA GLY A 61 7.17 10.84 4.22
C GLY A 61 7.57 9.54 3.53
N ILE A 62 8.53 8.85 4.12
CA ILE A 62 9.01 7.56 3.61
C ILE A 62 8.12 6.44 4.15
N VAL A 63 7.58 5.63 3.24
CA VAL A 63 6.78 4.45 3.58
C VAL A 63 7.43 3.20 3.01
N LYS A 64 7.76 2.25 3.88
CA LYS A 64 8.22 0.91 3.52
C LYS A 64 7.01 0.04 3.17
N ASN A 65 6.95 -0.36 1.90
CA ASN A 65 5.99 -1.34 1.42
C ASN A 65 6.61 -2.75 1.37
N ARG A 66 5.76 -3.77 1.46
CA ARG A 66 6.10 -5.17 1.23
C ARG A 66 5.53 -5.63 -0.10
N ARG A 67 6.28 -6.47 -0.79
CA ARG A 67 5.82 -7.21 -1.95
C ARG A 67 4.89 -8.36 -1.50
N LYS A 68 3.91 -8.74 -2.33
CA LYS A 68 3.17 -9.99 -2.16
C LYS A 68 4.16 -11.14 -1.99
N LYS A 69 3.88 -12.13 -1.13
CA LYS A 69 4.64 -13.39 -1.12
C LYS A 69 3.89 -14.42 -1.94
N TRP A 70 4.53 -15.01 -2.93
CA TRP A 70 3.99 -16.16 -3.66
C TRP A 70 4.26 -17.39 -2.79
N ARG A 71 3.21 -18.11 -2.42
CA ARG A 71 3.38 -19.48 -1.92
C ARG A 71 3.84 -20.32 -3.11
N SER A 72 5.10 -20.71 -3.11
CA SER A 72 5.57 -21.81 -3.96
C SER A 72 4.77 -23.05 -3.59
N LEU A 73 4.15 -23.71 -4.57
CA LEU A 73 3.57 -25.04 -4.41
C LEU A 73 4.63 -26.16 -4.48
N LEU A 74 5.92 -25.81 -4.61
CA LEU A 74 7.02 -26.77 -4.58
C LEU A 74 7.46 -26.99 -3.14
N GLY A 75 6.79 -27.93 -2.48
CA GLY A 75 7.09 -28.33 -1.10
C GLY A 75 6.17 -29.44 -0.61
N SER A 76 5.93 -30.46 -1.44
CA SER A 76 5.27 -31.70 -1.05
C SER A 76 5.66 -32.81 -2.01
N ARG A 77 6.92 -33.25 -1.91
CA ARG A 77 7.43 -34.64 -2.06
C ARG A 77 8.95 -34.61 -2.02
#